data_AF-A0A929DSF7-F1
#
_entry.id   AF-A0A929DSF7-F1
#
_cell.length_a   1.000
_cell.length_b   1.000
_cell.length_c   1.000
_cell.angle_alpha   90.00
_cell.angle_beta   90.00
_cell.angle_gamma   90.00
#
_symmetry.space_group_name_H-M   'P 1'
#
loop_
_entity.id
_entity.type
_entity.pdbx_description
1 polymer ?
#
loop_
_entity_poly.entity_id
_entity_poly.type
_entity_poly.pdbx_seq_one_letter_code
_entity_poly.pdbx_strand_id
1 'polypeptide(L)'
;MTTINPFKNIRIKYWPDYLLAVVGTCTIAAVIAYLADSNRALPLMEIFGGLTLFGIGGEIAHYVYSKKGYGGMVSQHFSGWRHTLLADLFAVIGLVITCYGVYQMYKNVT
;
A
#
# COMPACT_ATOMS: atom_id res chain seq x y z
N MET A 1 -36.82 -1.62 1.29
CA MET A 1 -35.40 -2.05 1.26
C MET A 1 -34.56 -0.82 0.97
N THR A 2 -33.85 -0.29 1.96
CA THR A 2 -32.90 0.80 1.77
C THR A 2 -31.63 0.21 1.13
N THR A 3 -31.38 0.53 -0.13
CA THR A 3 -30.11 0.22 -0.80
C THR A 3 -29.01 1.03 -0.10
N ILE A 4 -28.33 0.42 0.87
CA ILE A 4 -27.12 0.97 1.46
C ILE A 4 -26.11 1.06 0.32
N ASN A 5 -25.88 2.26 -0.20
CA ASN A 5 -24.83 2.50 -1.18
C ASN A 5 -23.48 2.42 -0.44
N PRO A 6 -22.69 1.34 -0.63
CA PRO A 6 -21.44 1.15 0.11
C PRO A 6 -20.38 2.18 -0.29
N PHE A 7 -20.58 2.88 -1.41
CA PHE A 7 -19.66 3.88 -1.94
C PHE A 7 -19.93 5.30 -1.43
N LYS A 8 -21.02 5.53 -0.67
CA LYS A 8 -21.44 6.89 -0.26
C LYS A 8 -20.43 7.62 0.65
N ASN A 9 -19.50 6.89 1.27
CA ASN A 9 -18.43 7.42 2.12
C ASN A 9 -17.00 7.14 1.62
N ILE A 10 -16.84 6.55 0.43
CA ILE A 10 -15.50 6.34 -0.15
C ILE A 10 -15.07 7.66 -0.79
N ARG A 11 -14.66 8.61 0.04
CA ARG A 11 -13.89 9.75 -0.41
C ARG A 11 -12.43 9.34 -0.30
N ILE A 12 -11.77 9.17 -1.45
CA ILE A 12 -10.30 9.14 -1.55
C ILE A 12 -9.85 10.52 -1.07
N LYS A 13 -9.55 10.63 0.22
CA LYS A 13 -9.35 11.93 0.87
C LYS A 13 -7.92 12.07 1.35
N TYR A 14 -7.24 10.96 1.57
CA TYR A 14 -5.92 10.92 2.18
C TYR A 14 -4.91 10.25 1.26
N TRP A 15 -3.65 10.66 1.38
CA TRP A 15 -2.57 10.17 0.52
C TRP A 15 -2.41 8.62 0.51
N PRO A 16 -2.66 7.86 1.60
CA PRO A 16 -2.53 6.41 1.54
C PRO A 16 -3.65 5.78 0.69
N ASP A 17 -4.84 6.40 0.62
CA ASP A 17 -5.93 5.96 -0.26
C ASP A 17 -5.51 6.03 -1.74
N TYR A 18 -4.83 7.12 -2.15
CA TYR A 18 -4.34 7.26 -3.53
C TYR A 18 -3.26 6.24 -3.84
N LEU A 19 -2.33 6.01 -2.90
CA LEU A 19 -1.27 5.02 -3.07
C LEU A 19 -1.87 3.61 -3.14
N LEU A 20 -2.80 3.25 -2.25
CA LEU A 20 -3.46 1.95 -2.25
C LEU A 20 -4.32 1.73 -3.50
N ALA A 21 -4.99 2.76 -4.02
CA ALA A 21 -5.77 2.65 -5.24
C ALA A 21 -4.86 2.35 -6.45
N VAL A 22 -3.78 3.12 -6.62
CA VAL A 22 -2.84 2.94 -7.74
C VAL A 22 -2.11 1.60 -7.59
N VAL A 23 -1.47 1.36 -6.45
CA VAL A 23 -0.66 0.15 -6.25
C VAL A 23 -1.51 -1.11 -6.20
N GLY A 24 -2.73 -1.05 -5.65
CA GLY A 24 -3.65 -2.18 -5.61
C GLY A 24 -4.08 -2.62 -7.02
N THR A 25 -4.38 -1.67 -7.91
CA THR A 25 -4.67 -2.01 -9.33
C THR A 25 -3.47 -2.62 -10.04
N CYS A 26 -2.26 -2.10 -9.80
CA CYS A 26 -1.03 -2.68 -10.33
C CYS A 26 -0.73 -4.07 -9.75
N THR A 27 -1.06 -4.32 -8.48
CA THR A 27 -0.89 -5.63 -7.83
C THR A 27 -1.81 -6.66 -8.46
N ILE A 28 -3.08 -6.32 -8.71
CA ILE A 28 -4.01 -7.22 -9.41
C ILE A 28 -3.50 -7.54 -10.82
N ALA A 29 -3.01 -6.53 -11.56
CA ALA A 29 -2.42 -6.74 -12.88
C ALA A 29 -1.19 -7.66 -12.83
N ALA A 30 -0.33 -7.51 -11.82
CA ALA A 30 0.83 -8.37 -11.61
C ALA A 30 0.45 -9.81 -11.24
N VAL A 31 -0.58 -10.01 -10.42
CA VAL A 31 -1.12 -11.34 -10.11
C VAL A 31 -1.68 -12.00 -11.36
N ILE A 32 -2.43 -11.28 -12.18
CA ILE A 32 -2.95 -11.81 -13.47
C ILE A 32 -1.79 -12.19 -14.39
N ALA A 33 -0.75 -11.35 -14.48
CA ALA A 33 0.44 -11.65 -15.27
C ALA A 33 1.19 -12.88 -14.75
N TYR A 34 1.16 -13.13 -13.44
CA TYR A 34 1.77 -14.30 -12.81
C TYR A 34 0.98 -15.57 -13.14
N LEU A 35 -0.34 -15.51 -13.08
CA LEU A 35 -1.22 -16.61 -13.51
C LEU A 35 -1.12 -16.90 -15.01
N ALA A 36 -0.70 -15.93 -15.82
CA ALA A 36 -0.41 -16.08 -17.24
C ALA A 36 1.02 -16.57 -17.53
N ASP A 37 1.75 -17.04 -16.52
CA ASP A 37 3.08 -17.65 -16.60
C ASP A 37 4.17 -16.73 -17.18
N SER A 38 4.05 -15.41 -16.91
CA SER A 38 5.06 -14.45 -17.31
C SER A 38 6.26 -14.48 -16.35
N ASN A 39 7.45 -14.74 -16.88
CA ASN A 39 8.71 -14.71 -16.11
C ASN A 39 9.00 -13.38 -15.38
N ARG A 40 8.34 -12.27 -15.78
CA ARG A 40 8.49 -10.96 -15.14
C ARG A 40 7.43 -10.66 -14.08
N ALA A 41 6.44 -11.53 -13.91
CA ALA A 41 5.31 -11.24 -13.06
C ALA A 41 5.61 -11.41 -11.57
N LEU A 42 6.45 -12.37 -11.19
CA LEU A 42 6.81 -12.60 -9.78
C LEU A 42 7.52 -11.37 -9.15
N PRO A 43 8.56 -10.78 -9.79
CA PRO A 43 9.19 -9.55 -9.27
C PRO A 43 8.22 -8.36 -9.24
N LEU A 44 7.33 -8.22 -10.24
CA LEU A 44 6.32 -7.16 -10.25
C LEU A 44 5.30 -7.34 -9.13
N MET A 45 4.88 -8.57 -8.86
CA MET A 45 3.97 -8.91 -7.76
C MET A 45 4.60 -8.59 -6.40
N GLU A 46 5.89 -8.87 -6.23
CA GLU A 46 6.63 -8.50 -5.02
C GLU A 46 6.74 -6.98 -4.87
N ILE A 47 7.06 -6.25 -5.94
CA ILE A 47 7.14 -4.78 -5.91
C ILE A 47 5.80 -4.16 -5.53
N PHE A 48 4.72 -4.50 -6.24
CA PHE A 48 3.41 -3.90 -5.97
C PHE A 48 2.76 -4.43 -4.69
N GLY A 49 2.99 -5.71 -4.35
CA GLY A 49 2.56 -6.28 -3.08
C GLY A 49 3.24 -5.62 -1.89
N GLY A 50 4.56 -5.38 -1.97
CA GLY A 50 5.31 -4.65 -0.96
C GLY A 50 4.85 -3.20 -0.80
N LEU A 51 4.62 -2.49 -1.90
CA LEU A 51 4.05 -1.14 -1.89
C LEU A 51 2.62 -1.12 -1.33
N THR A 52 1.83 -2.18 -1.53
CA THR A 52 0.48 -2.31 -0.96
C THR A 52 0.57 -2.45 0.56
N LEU A 53 1.47 -3.30 1.07
CA LEU A 53 1.70 -3.45 2.51
C LEU A 53 2.18 -2.14 3.15
N PHE A 54 3.04 -1.40 2.45
CA PHE A 54 3.47 -0.07 2.86
C PHE A 54 2.29 0.92 2.92
N GLY A 55 1.42 0.92 1.92
CA GLY A 55 0.19 1.71 1.91
C GLY A 55 -0.77 1.36 3.04
N ILE A 56 -0.93 0.06 3.35
CA ILE A 56 -1.73 -0.41 4.49
C ILE A 56 -1.14 0.10 5.80
N GLY A 57 0.19 0.05 5.96
CA GLY A 57 0.87 0.63 7.12
C GLY A 57 0.61 2.14 7.26
N GLY A 58 0.68 2.88 6.15
CA GLY A 58 0.33 4.31 6.08
C GLY A 58 -1.12 4.59 6.46
N GLU A 59 -2.06 3.76 6.03
CA GLU A 59 -3.48 3.90 6.34
C GLU A 59 -3.78 3.56 7.80
N ILE A 60 -3.16 2.53 8.37
CA ILE A 60 -3.26 2.22 9.81
C ILE A 60 -2.76 3.40 10.65
N ALA A 61 -1.62 3.97 10.29
CA ALA A 61 -1.09 5.15 10.96
C ALA A 61 -2.04 6.35 10.83
N HIS A 62 -2.63 6.55 9.66
CA HIS A 62 -3.62 7.59 9.42
C HIS A 62 -4.89 7.40 10.28
N TYR A 63 -5.44 6.19 10.37
CA TYR A 63 -6.60 5.90 11.22
C TYR A 63 -6.33 6.18 12.70
N VAL A 64 -5.17 5.78 13.21
CA VAL A 64 -4.78 6.03 14.61
C VAL A 64 -4.59 7.52 14.87
N TYR A 65 -4.04 8.25 13.90
CA TYR A 65 -3.82 9.70 14.00
C TYR A 65 -5.13 10.50 13.90
N SER A 66 -6.01 10.13 12.97
CA SER A 66 -7.33 10.72 12.74
C SER A 66 -8.25 10.54 13.96
N LYS A 67 -8.19 9.39 14.64
CA LYS A 67 -8.89 9.18 15.94
C LYS A 67 -8.45 10.14 17.04
N LYS A 68 -7.23 10.69 16.98
CA LYS A 68 -6.70 11.64 17.97
C LYS A 68 -7.06 13.10 17.64
N GLY A 69 -7.82 13.36 16.57
CA GLY A 69 -8.38 14.69 16.27
C GLY A 69 -7.39 15.69 15.66
N TYR A 70 -6.22 15.24 15.19
CA TYR A 70 -5.23 16.12 14.58
C TYR A 70 -5.51 16.33 13.08
N GLY A 71 -5.63 17.59 12.67
CA GLY A 71 -6.04 18.00 11.33
C GLY A 71 -4.95 17.88 10.25
N GLY A 72 -5.12 16.92 9.34
CA GLY A 72 -5.03 17.11 7.88
C GLY A 72 -3.70 17.47 7.20
N MET A 73 -2.61 17.83 7.88
CA MET A 73 -1.35 18.23 7.21
C MET A 73 -0.40 17.04 7.00
N VAL A 74 0.09 16.83 5.77
CA VAL A 74 0.97 15.71 5.37
C VAL A 74 2.24 15.61 6.24
N SER A 75 2.85 16.73 6.65
CA SER A 75 4.03 16.73 7.51
C SER A 75 3.77 16.17 8.92
N GLN A 76 2.54 16.31 9.43
CA GLN A 76 2.13 15.77 10.73
C GLN A 76 1.82 14.26 10.66
N HIS A 77 1.58 13.71 9.46
CA HIS A 77 1.33 12.28 9.27
C HIS A 77 2.59 11.44 9.49
N PHE A 78 3.78 11.95 9.12
CA PHE A 78 5.05 11.29 9.38
C PHE A 78 5.36 11.15 10.87
N SER A 79 4.93 12.13 11.69
CA SER A 79 5.02 12.03 13.15
C SER A 79 4.05 10.99 13.70
N GLY A 80 2.84 10.90 13.16
CA GLY A 80 1.84 9.88 13.52
C GLY A 80 2.28 8.44 13.20
N TRP A 81 3.10 8.28 12.16
CA TRP A 81 3.63 6.99 11.71
C TRP A 81 4.41 6.25 12.79
N ARG A 82 5.29 6.97 13.51
CA ARG A 82 6.19 6.43 14.57
C ARG A 82 5.48 5.96 15.84
N HIS A 83 4.15 6.03 15.92
CA HIS A 83 3.41 5.77 17.15
C HIS A 83 2.64 4.45 17.16
N THR A 84 2.67 3.66 16.08
CA THR A 84 1.96 2.37 16.01
C THR A 84 2.90 1.29 15.52
N LEU A 85 3.33 0.39 16.41
CA LEU A 85 4.24 -0.73 16.09
C LEU A 85 3.73 -1.58 14.92
N LEU A 86 2.41 -1.73 14.79
CA LEU A 86 1.79 -2.43 13.67
C LEU A 86 2.02 -1.69 12.33
N ALA A 87 1.85 -0.37 12.29
CA ALA A 87 2.07 0.43 11.09
C ALA A 87 3.53 0.38 10.64
N ASP A 88 4.46 0.45 11.61
CA ASP A 88 5.90 0.34 11.35
C ASP A 88 6.28 -1.05 10.82
N LEU A 89 5.71 -2.13 11.38
CA LEU A 89 5.94 -3.50 10.87
C LEU A 89 5.45 -3.65 9.42
N PHE A 90 4.24 -3.19 9.11
CA PHE A 90 3.71 -3.26 7.74
C PHE A 90 4.55 -2.42 6.76
N ALA A 91 5.01 -1.23 7.17
CA ALA A 91 5.85 -0.38 6.35
C ALA A 91 7.23 -1.00 6.10
N VAL A 92 7.89 -1.55 7.14
CA VAL A 92 9.20 -2.19 7.03
C VAL A 92 9.12 -3.46 6.18
N ILE A 93 8.15 -4.34 6.44
CA ILE A 93 7.95 -5.56 5.67
C ILE A 93 7.65 -5.21 4.20
N GLY A 94 6.77 -4.23 3.97
CA GLY A 94 6.46 -3.75 2.63
C GLY A 94 7.68 -3.23 1.88
N LEU A 95 8.53 -2.43 2.55
CA LEU A 95 9.79 -1.95 1.98
C LEU A 95 10.76 -3.09 1.66
N VAL A 96 10.94 -4.05 2.56
CA VAL A 96 11.83 -5.20 2.35
C VAL A 96 11.39 -6.02 1.14
N ILE A 97 10.10 -6.33 1.03
CA ILE A 97 9.55 -7.08 -0.10
C ILE A 97 9.70 -6.28 -1.40
N THR A 98 9.44 -4.97 -1.36
CA THR A 98 9.60 -4.10 -2.54
C THR A 98 11.06 -4.09 -3.02
N CYS A 99 12.02 -3.90 -2.10
CA CYS A 99 13.44 -3.91 -2.42
C CYS A 99 13.89 -5.28 -2.97
N TYR A 100 13.38 -6.37 -2.41
CA TYR A 100 13.66 -7.72 -2.89
C TYR A 100 13.14 -7.94 -4.32
N GLY A 101 11.90 -7.50 -4.61
CA GLY A 101 11.34 -7.57 -5.97
C GLY A 101 12.12 -6.74 -6.99
N VAL A 102 12.58 -5.53 -6.61
CA VAL A 102 13.47 -4.71 -7.46
C VAL A 102 14.79 -5.43 -7.72
N TYR A 103 15.38 -6.04 -6.69
CA TYR A 103 16.62 -6.80 -6.83
C TYR A 103 16.45 -8.00 -7.78
N GLN A 104 15.36 -8.76 -7.65
CA GLN A 104 15.06 -9.87 -8.55
C GLN A 104 14.85 -9.39 -10.00
N MET A 105 14.16 -8.25 -10.17
CA MET A 105 13.95 -7.65 -11.48
C MET A 105 15.26 -7.18 -12.11
N TYR A 106 16.16 -6.57 -11.33
CA TYR A 106 17.50 -6.20 -11.79
C TYR A 106 18.31 -7.42 -12.23
N LYS A 107 18.34 -8.47 -11.39
CA LYS A 107 19.05 -9.71 -11.68
C LYS A 107 18.51 -10.44 -12.92
N ASN A 108 17.22 -10.37 -13.19
CA ASN A 108 16.61 -11.00 -14.37
C ASN A 108 16.83 -10.19 -15.67
N VAL A 109 17.33 -8.96 -15.58
CA VAL A 109 17.62 -8.09 -16.73
C VAL A 109 19.11 -8.14 -17.13
N THR A 110 20.02 -8.33 -16.18
CA THR A 110 21.47 -8.54 -16.39
C THR A 110 21.83 -10.00 -16.59
#